data_AF-A0A7K0NYA4-F1
#
_entry.id   AF-A0A7K0NYA4-F1
#
_cell.length_a   1.000
_cell.length_b   1.000
_cell.length_c   1.000
_cell.angle_alpha   90.00
_cell.angle_beta   90.00
_cell.angle_gamma   90.00
#
_symmetry.space_group_name_H-M   'P 1'
#
loop_
_entity.id
_entity.type
_entity.pdbx_description
1 polymer ?
#
loop_
_entity_poly.entity_id
_entity_poly.type
_entity_poly.pdbx_seq_one_letter_code
_entity_poly.pdbx_strand_id
1 'polypeptide(L)'
;PDPASALWRYTLWADHELLLVREAMMLDLHWSLTVNRAGLPDFDTAWERGAHVQIGARSIATLGLADALVHASAHAHKDGWRWMRSLVDIALLSRLVQPSERESLSRVRSVRRSALVAHDATGVPELESLMAVNPREVARARRTASVQQRTGDWTSSDHWSARATYDWAHQQLELSGGPTDYARSVAGFVLAPASLVDPETRLGISLPTALGARARAVVSRVSPRAG
;
A
#
# COMPACT_ATOMS: atom_id res chain seq x y z
N PRO A 1 5.37 7.32 -20.55
CA PRO A 1 5.77 8.72 -20.84
C PRO A 1 7.28 8.78 -21.09
N ASP A 2 7.76 9.79 -21.81
CA ASP A 2 9.21 9.99 -22.01
C ASP A 2 9.93 10.06 -20.65
N PRO A 3 10.98 9.25 -20.41
CA PRO A 3 11.77 9.29 -19.18
C PRO A 3 12.38 10.66 -18.83
N ALA A 4 12.59 11.54 -19.81
CA ALA A 4 13.09 12.89 -19.57
C ALA A 4 11.97 13.90 -19.19
N SER A 5 10.69 13.52 -19.31
CA SER A 5 9.56 14.42 -19.12
C SER A 5 9.28 14.76 -17.64
N ALA A 6 8.67 15.92 -17.41
CA ALA A 6 8.17 16.31 -16.09
C ALA A 6 7.10 15.34 -15.57
N LEU A 7 6.29 14.77 -16.47
CA LEU A 7 5.29 13.76 -16.14
C LEU A 7 5.92 12.47 -15.61
N TRP A 8 7.04 12.02 -16.20
CA TRP A 8 7.75 10.87 -15.67
C TRP A 8 8.32 11.12 -14.28
N ARG A 9 8.97 12.28 -14.07
CA ARG A 9 9.45 12.67 -12.72
C ARG A 9 8.32 12.72 -11.70
N TYR A 10 7.17 13.28 -12.08
CA TYR A 10 5.98 13.30 -11.23
C TYR A 10 5.47 11.88 -10.94
N THR A 11 5.44 10.99 -11.94
CA THR A 11 5.04 9.58 -11.76
C THR A 11 5.92 8.90 -10.74
N LEU A 12 7.24 8.99 -10.89
CA LEU A 12 8.20 8.42 -9.94
C LEU A 12 8.09 9.03 -8.54
N TRP A 13 7.71 10.30 -8.44
CA TRP A 13 7.53 10.98 -7.17
C TRP A 13 6.21 10.62 -6.49
N ALA A 14 5.07 10.71 -7.19
CA ALA A 14 3.71 10.58 -6.67
C ALA A 14 3.26 9.13 -6.49
N ASP A 15 3.87 8.20 -7.23
CA ASP A 15 3.52 6.79 -7.24
C ASP A 15 4.74 5.92 -6.89
N HIS A 16 4.54 4.61 -6.94
CA HIS A 16 5.50 3.60 -6.51
C HIS A 16 5.49 2.34 -7.38
N GLU A 17 4.45 2.14 -8.20
CA GLU A 17 4.27 0.93 -9.00
C GLU A 17 3.73 1.22 -10.40
N LEU A 18 3.96 0.28 -11.32
CA LEU A 18 3.34 0.22 -12.63
C LEU A 18 2.85 -1.20 -12.88
N LEU A 19 1.54 -1.36 -13.11
CA LEU A 19 0.97 -2.64 -13.50
C LEU A 19 1.24 -2.93 -14.98
N LEU A 20 1.93 -4.04 -15.26
CA LEU A 20 2.08 -4.63 -16.58
C LEU A 20 1.13 -5.81 -16.71
N VAL A 21 0.23 -5.74 -17.70
CA VAL A 21 -0.71 -6.83 -18.01
C VAL A 21 -0.33 -7.45 -19.34
N ARG A 22 -0.16 -8.78 -19.36
CA ARG A 22 0.05 -9.56 -20.58
C ARG A 22 -0.74 -10.87 -20.49
N GLU A 23 -1.68 -11.05 -21.41
CA GLU A 23 -2.54 -12.25 -21.45
C GLU A 23 -3.20 -12.51 -20.08
N ALA A 24 -2.88 -13.64 -19.45
CA ALA A 24 -3.38 -14.03 -18.12
C ALA A 24 -2.44 -13.62 -16.96
N MET A 25 -1.36 -12.88 -17.24
CA MET A 25 -0.38 -12.45 -16.24
C MET A 25 -0.48 -10.97 -15.93
N MET A 26 -0.40 -10.66 -14.65
CA MET A 26 -0.26 -9.31 -14.11
C MET A 26 1.05 -9.23 -13.35
N LEU A 27 1.86 -8.22 -13.65
CA LEU A 27 3.15 -7.97 -13.02
C LEU A 27 3.19 -6.53 -12.53
N ASP A 28 3.25 -6.34 -11.21
CA ASP A 28 3.44 -5.03 -10.61
C ASP A 28 4.93 -4.71 -10.56
N LEU A 29 5.35 -3.67 -11.29
CA LEU A 29 6.71 -3.15 -11.28
C LEU A 29 6.85 -2.05 -10.26
N HIS A 30 7.55 -2.33 -9.16
CA HIS A 30 7.76 -1.36 -8.09
C HIS A 30 9.13 -0.69 -8.18
N TRP A 31 9.18 0.65 -8.11
CA TRP A 31 10.42 1.40 -7.85
C TRP A 31 10.50 1.87 -6.38
N SER A 32 9.44 1.63 -5.61
CA SER A 32 9.38 1.84 -4.17
C SER A 32 8.41 0.82 -3.57
N LEU A 33 8.72 0.34 -2.37
CA LEU A 33 7.90 -0.67 -1.69
C LEU A 33 6.48 -0.19 -1.36
N THR A 34 6.29 1.12 -1.19
CA THR A 34 4.98 1.74 -1.02
C THR A 34 5.06 3.24 -1.32
N VAL A 35 3.91 3.92 -1.43
CA VAL A 35 3.81 5.38 -1.52
C VAL A 35 4.31 6.06 -0.23
N ASN A 36 4.05 5.44 0.92
CA ASN A 36 4.48 5.92 2.24
C ASN A 36 5.90 5.42 2.58
N ARG A 37 6.92 6.14 2.12
CA ARG A 37 8.31 5.65 2.12
C ARG A 37 8.98 5.69 3.49
N ALA A 38 8.39 6.34 4.48
CA ALA A 38 9.01 6.44 5.79
C ALA A 38 9.22 5.07 6.46
N GLY A 39 10.45 4.86 6.95
CA GLY A 39 10.84 3.63 7.64
C GLY A 39 11.09 2.44 6.71
N LEU A 40 11.08 2.64 5.40
CA LEU A 40 11.45 1.64 4.40
C LEU A 40 12.79 1.99 3.74
N PRO A 41 13.59 0.99 3.36
CA PRO A 41 14.80 1.22 2.59
C PRO A 41 14.48 1.80 1.20
N ASP A 42 15.45 2.52 0.63
CA ASP A 42 15.44 2.80 -0.81
C ASP A 42 15.75 1.52 -1.61
N PHE A 43 15.66 1.62 -2.94
CA PHE A 43 15.85 0.45 -3.82
C PHE A 43 17.22 -0.19 -3.63
N ASP A 44 18.29 0.60 -3.64
CA ASP A 44 19.66 0.08 -3.55
C ASP A 44 19.89 -0.63 -2.22
N THR A 45 19.43 -0.03 -1.11
CA THR A 45 19.52 -0.65 0.21
C THR A 45 18.70 -1.95 0.30
N ALA A 46 17.49 -1.96 -0.26
CA ALA A 46 16.63 -3.15 -0.28
C ALA A 46 17.23 -4.27 -1.15
N TRP A 47 17.87 -3.89 -2.26
CA TRP A 47 18.52 -4.81 -3.19
C TRP A 47 19.77 -5.43 -2.57
N GLU A 48 20.60 -4.64 -1.89
CA GLU A 48 21.78 -5.12 -1.16
C GLU A 48 21.41 -6.08 -0.02
N ARG A 49 20.31 -5.80 0.69
CA ARG A 49 19.79 -6.66 1.78
C ARG A 49 18.92 -7.81 1.27
N GLY A 50 18.77 -7.92 -0.05
CA GLY A 50 17.95 -8.94 -0.69
C GLY A 50 18.37 -10.35 -0.31
N ALA A 51 17.43 -11.27 -0.40
CA ALA A 51 17.67 -12.70 -0.25
C ALA A 51 17.45 -13.40 -1.59
N HIS A 52 17.82 -14.68 -1.67
CA HIS A 52 17.50 -15.54 -2.81
C HIS A 52 16.61 -16.69 -2.36
N VAL A 53 15.57 -16.98 -3.13
CA VAL A 53 14.69 -18.12 -2.94
C VAL A 53 14.78 -19.06 -4.14
N GLN A 54 14.75 -20.37 -3.89
CA GLN A 54 14.74 -21.37 -4.96
C GLN A 54 13.30 -21.66 -5.40
N ILE A 55 13.03 -21.49 -6.68
CA ILE A 55 11.76 -21.87 -7.32
C ILE A 55 12.08 -22.85 -8.45
N GLY A 56 11.83 -24.14 -8.20
CA GLY A 56 12.30 -25.21 -9.08
C GLY A 56 13.82 -25.24 -9.14
N ALA A 57 14.38 -25.12 -10.35
CA ALA A 57 15.83 -25.07 -10.58
C ALA A 57 16.40 -23.64 -10.67
N ARG A 58 15.60 -22.62 -10.36
CA ARG A 58 16.00 -21.20 -10.49
C ARG A 58 16.15 -20.54 -9.14
N SER A 59 17.25 -19.83 -8.98
CA SER A 59 17.48 -18.89 -7.88
C SER A 59 16.88 -17.54 -8.24
N ILE A 60 15.94 -17.04 -7.43
CA ILE A 60 15.23 -15.79 -7.67
C ILE A 60 15.56 -14.82 -6.53
N ALA A 61 16.04 -13.62 -6.88
CA ALA A 61 16.25 -12.54 -5.92
C ALA A 61 14.91 -12.03 -5.38
N THR A 62 14.87 -11.77 -4.08
CA THR A 62 13.69 -11.26 -3.37
C THR A 62 14.14 -10.31 -2.25
N LEU A 63 13.19 -9.66 -1.58
CA LEU A 63 13.47 -8.87 -0.39
C LEU A 63 14.05 -9.74 0.74
N GLY A 64 14.92 -9.15 1.55
CA GLY A 64 15.27 -9.72 2.84
C GLY A 64 14.03 -9.90 3.72
N LEU A 65 14.04 -10.88 4.63
CA LEU A 65 12.85 -11.25 5.41
C LEU A 65 12.29 -10.08 6.24
N ALA A 66 13.17 -9.25 6.82
CA ALA A 66 12.78 -8.06 7.57
C ALA A 66 12.04 -7.05 6.66
N ASP A 67 12.61 -6.71 5.51
CA ASP A 67 12.01 -5.77 4.55
C ASP A 67 10.70 -6.32 3.95
N ALA A 68 10.66 -7.63 3.69
CA ALA A 68 9.45 -8.33 3.26
C ALA A 68 8.33 -8.24 4.30
N LEU A 69 8.64 -8.40 5.59
CA LEU A 69 7.66 -8.26 6.67
C LEU A 69 7.15 -6.82 6.79
N VAL A 70 8.02 -5.82 6.68
CA VAL A 70 7.59 -4.41 6.71
C VAL A 70 6.70 -4.09 5.50
N HIS A 71 7.09 -4.54 4.31
CA HIS A 71 6.31 -4.34 3.08
C HIS A 71 4.93 -5.02 3.18
N ALA A 72 4.87 -6.30 3.55
CA ALA A 72 3.61 -7.03 3.72
C ALA A 72 2.71 -6.37 4.77
N SER A 73 3.29 -5.89 5.88
CA SER A 73 2.56 -5.16 6.92
C SER A 73 2.04 -3.81 6.43
N ALA A 74 2.82 -3.05 5.67
CA ALA A 74 2.39 -1.78 5.10
C ALA A 74 1.25 -1.99 4.10
N HIS A 75 1.35 -3.00 3.24
CA HIS A 75 0.31 -3.34 2.27
C HIS A 75 -0.98 -3.81 2.95
N ALA A 76 -0.89 -4.70 3.93
CA ALA A 76 -2.05 -5.15 4.69
C ALA A 76 -2.72 -3.98 5.41
N HIS A 77 -1.94 -3.09 6.04
CA HIS A 77 -2.47 -1.91 6.69
C HIS A 77 -3.10 -0.92 5.70
N LYS A 78 -2.52 -0.70 4.51
CA LYS A 78 -3.11 0.13 3.44
C LYS A 78 -4.50 -0.35 3.03
N ASP A 79 -4.69 -1.66 2.95
CA ASP A 79 -5.96 -2.29 2.57
C ASP A 79 -6.89 -2.55 3.76
N GLY A 80 -6.54 -2.02 4.94
CA GLY A 80 -7.32 -2.18 6.16
C GLY A 80 -7.46 -3.63 6.63
N TRP A 81 -6.45 -4.46 6.34
CA TRP A 81 -6.37 -5.88 6.70
C TRP A 81 -7.51 -6.74 6.17
N ARG A 82 -8.09 -6.31 5.04
CA ARG A 82 -9.21 -6.98 4.40
C ARG A 82 -8.90 -8.41 3.96
N TRP A 83 -7.70 -8.63 3.44
CA TRP A 83 -7.32 -9.89 2.82
C TRP A 83 -6.70 -10.85 3.83
N MET A 84 -7.36 -11.99 4.06
CA MET A 84 -6.84 -13.03 4.97
C MET A 84 -5.45 -13.52 4.53
N ARG A 85 -5.21 -13.63 3.21
CA ARG A 85 -3.89 -14.00 2.67
C ARG A 85 -2.77 -13.10 3.18
N SER A 86 -2.99 -11.79 3.24
CA SER A 86 -1.97 -10.85 3.71
C SER A 86 -1.67 -11.02 5.20
N LEU A 87 -2.65 -11.42 6.01
CA LEU A 87 -2.45 -11.73 7.43
C LEU A 87 -1.67 -13.03 7.61
N VAL A 88 -1.95 -14.04 6.79
CA VAL A 88 -1.18 -15.29 6.75
C VAL A 88 0.26 -15.03 6.33
N ASP A 89 0.50 -14.21 5.31
CA ASP A 89 1.85 -13.85 4.86
C ASP A 89 2.66 -13.21 5.98
N ILE A 90 2.06 -12.29 6.74
CA ILE A 90 2.70 -11.65 7.92
C ILE A 90 3.03 -12.67 9.00
N ALA A 91 2.11 -13.60 9.28
CA ALA A 91 2.33 -14.65 10.28
C ALA A 91 3.42 -15.65 9.87
N LEU A 92 3.55 -15.95 8.57
CA LEU A 92 4.62 -16.79 8.05
C LEU A 92 5.97 -16.04 8.10
N LEU A 93 6.01 -14.78 7.68
CA LEU A 93 7.23 -13.97 7.70
C LEU A 93 7.73 -13.73 9.12
N SER A 94 6.85 -13.52 10.11
CA SER A 94 7.26 -13.31 11.51
C SER A 94 8.00 -14.50 12.12
N ARG A 95 7.69 -15.72 11.67
CA ARG A 95 8.39 -16.95 12.08
C ARG A 95 9.79 -17.04 11.49
N LEU A 96 9.99 -16.48 10.29
CA LEU A 96 11.25 -16.56 9.56
C LEU A 96 12.23 -15.44 9.94
N VAL A 97 11.73 -14.27 10.34
CA VAL A 97 12.54 -13.15 10.79
C VAL A 97 13.29 -13.50 12.07
N GLN A 98 14.57 -13.09 12.14
CA GLN A 98 15.43 -13.40 13.27
C GLN A 98 14.93 -12.72 14.56
N PRO A 99 14.98 -13.39 15.73
CA PRO A 99 14.57 -12.79 16.99
C PRO A 99 15.23 -11.44 17.29
N SER A 100 16.51 -11.26 16.91
CA SER A 100 17.26 -10.00 17.09
C SER A 100 16.70 -8.82 16.28
N GLU A 101 16.01 -9.08 15.17
CA GLU A 101 15.44 -8.03 14.32
C GLU A 101 14.07 -7.56 14.83
N ARG A 102 13.35 -8.41 15.58
CA ARG A 102 11.97 -8.18 16.00
C ARG A 102 11.80 -6.91 16.83
N GLU A 103 12.78 -6.57 17.66
CA GLU A 103 12.74 -5.33 18.45
C GLU A 103 12.76 -4.08 17.56
N SER A 104 13.61 -4.05 16.53
CA SER A 104 13.62 -2.93 15.58
C SER A 104 12.33 -2.87 14.76
N LEU A 105 11.81 -4.03 14.34
CA LEU A 105 10.60 -4.14 13.53
C LEU A 105 9.34 -3.74 14.31
N SER A 106 9.27 -4.02 15.61
CA SER A 106 8.17 -3.56 16.47
C SER A 106 8.15 -2.03 16.64
N ARG A 107 9.21 -1.30 16.25
CA ARG A 107 9.16 0.17 16.23
C ARG A 107 8.42 0.71 15.00
N VAL A 108 8.29 -0.10 13.95
CA VAL A 108 7.59 0.26 12.72
C VAL A 108 6.07 0.15 12.92
N ARG A 109 5.35 1.27 12.74
CA ARG A 109 3.92 1.37 13.04
C ARG A 109 3.07 0.37 12.23
N SER A 110 3.36 0.21 10.94
CA SER A 110 2.65 -0.74 10.08
C SER A 110 2.84 -2.19 10.55
N VAL A 111 4.06 -2.56 10.95
CA VAL A 111 4.37 -3.88 11.51
C VAL A 111 3.58 -4.11 12.79
N ARG A 112 3.63 -3.19 13.77
CA ARG A 112 2.91 -3.39 15.04
C ARG A 112 1.43 -3.63 14.88
N ARG A 113 0.76 -2.79 14.09
CA ARG A 113 -0.68 -2.85 13.90
C ARG A 113 -1.08 -4.08 13.09
N SER A 114 -0.29 -4.44 12.09
CA SER A 114 -0.58 -5.61 11.27
C SER A 114 -0.26 -6.91 11.99
N ALA A 115 0.79 -6.95 12.82
CA ALA A 115 1.08 -8.08 13.68
C ALA A 115 -0.06 -8.34 14.67
N LEU A 116 -0.67 -7.29 15.23
CA LEU A 116 -1.84 -7.44 16.09
C LEU A 116 -3.01 -8.08 15.35
N VAL A 117 -3.38 -7.55 14.18
CA VAL A 117 -4.51 -8.07 13.42
C VAL A 117 -4.24 -9.48 12.90
N ALA A 118 -3.00 -9.76 12.46
CA ALA A 118 -2.58 -11.09 12.07
C ALA A 118 -2.59 -12.07 13.24
N HIS A 119 -2.17 -11.65 14.44
CA HIS A 119 -2.21 -12.46 15.65
C HIS A 119 -3.65 -12.83 16.00
N ASP A 120 -4.57 -11.86 16.00
CA ASP A 120 -5.99 -12.11 16.26
C ASP A 120 -6.60 -13.10 15.24
N ALA A 121 -6.13 -13.09 13.99
CA ALA A 121 -6.64 -13.95 12.93
C ALA A 121 -5.99 -15.35 12.90
N THR A 122 -4.74 -15.48 13.32
CA THR A 122 -3.92 -16.69 13.11
C THR A 122 -3.46 -17.39 14.39
N GLY A 123 -3.47 -16.70 15.53
CA GLY A 123 -3.00 -17.23 16.82
C GLY A 123 -1.49 -17.49 16.89
N VAL A 124 -0.68 -16.91 16.00
CA VAL A 124 0.77 -17.17 15.92
C VAL A 124 1.54 -16.38 16.98
N PRO A 125 2.21 -17.04 17.96
CA PRO A 125 2.80 -16.37 19.12
C PRO A 125 3.99 -15.48 18.80
N GLU A 126 4.74 -15.74 17.71
CA GLU A 126 5.88 -14.91 17.30
C GLU A 126 5.48 -13.45 17.05
N LEU A 127 4.21 -13.21 16.69
CA LEU A 127 3.67 -11.88 16.47
C LEU A 127 3.56 -11.05 17.76
N GLU A 128 3.46 -11.67 18.94
CA GLU A 128 3.36 -10.95 20.21
C GLU A 128 4.54 -9.99 20.42
N SER A 129 5.74 -10.42 20.04
CA SER A 129 6.96 -9.59 20.12
C SER A 129 6.97 -8.39 19.16
N LEU A 130 6.10 -8.38 18.16
CA LEU A 130 5.98 -7.33 17.16
C LEU A 130 4.83 -6.36 17.46
N MET A 131 3.88 -6.72 18.34
CA MET A 131 2.60 -6.04 18.52
C MET A 131 2.67 -4.70 19.29
N ALA A 132 1.64 -3.87 19.09
CA ALA A 132 1.43 -2.66 19.87
C ALA A 132 0.83 -2.95 21.25
N VAL A 133 1.34 -2.26 22.29
CA VAL A 133 0.81 -2.32 23.66
C VAL A 133 -0.28 -1.26 23.92
N ASN A 134 -0.47 -0.29 23.01
CA ASN A 134 -1.42 0.80 23.22
C ASN A 134 -2.88 0.36 22.97
N PRO A 135 -3.77 0.36 24.00
CA PRO A 135 -5.14 -0.14 23.87
C PRO A 135 -5.99 0.60 22.82
N ARG A 136 -5.75 1.90 22.60
CA ARG A 136 -6.50 2.69 21.63
C ARG A 136 -6.15 2.30 20.20
N GLU A 137 -4.86 2.11 19.91
CA GLU A 137 -4.41 1.64 18.60
C GLU A 137 -4.95 0.23 18.32
N VAL A 138 -4.94 -0.63 19.34
CA VAL A 138 -5.49 -2.00 19.27
C VAL A 138 -6.97 -1.98 18.89
N ALA A 139 -7.79 -1.23 19.63
CA ALA A 139 -9.22 -1.15 19.38
C ALA A 139 -9.54 -0.59 17.98
N ARG A 140 -8.77 0.39 17.51
CA ARG A 140 -8.92 0.98 16.19
C ARG A 140 -8.56 0.01 15.07
N ALA A 141 -7.43 -0.67 15.17
CA ALA A 141 -6.98 -1.65 14.16
C ALA A 141 -8.00 -2.79 14.03
N ARG A 142 -8.45 -3.37 15.15
CA ARG A 142 -9.49 -4.41 15.18
C ARG A 142 -10.80 -3.95 14.56
N ARG A 143 -11.26 -2.73 14.90
CA ARG A 143 -12.48 -2.17 14.31
C ARG A 143 -12.36 -2.04 12.80
N THR A 144 -11.24 -1.51 12.32
CA THR A 144 -10.99 -1.31 10.89
C THR A 144 -10.96 -2.64 10.16
N ALA A 145 -10.16 -3.60 10.64
CA ALA A 145 -10.08 -4.94 10.08
C ALA A 145 -11.45 -5.62 10.05
N SER A 146 -12.20 -5.56 11.15
CA SER A 146 -13.52 -6.18 11.26
C SER A 146 -14.55 -5.57 10.32
N VAL A 147 -14.50 -4.26 10.05
CA VAL A 147 -15.36 -3.62 9.06
C VAL A 147 -14.96 -4.08 7.65
N GLN A 148 -13.67 -3.96 7.31
CA GLN A 148 -13.17 -4.24 5.97
C GLN A 148 -13.30 -5.70 5.55
N GLN A 149 -13.12 -6.64 6.49
CA GLN A 149 -13.29 -8.08 6.24
C GLN A 149 -14.76 -8.48 6.06
N ARG A 150 -15.71 -7.68 6.57
CA ARG A 150 -17.16 -7.92 6.40
C ARG A 150 -17.71 -7.29 5.14
N THR A 151 -17.14 -6.18 4.69
CA THR A 151 -17.51 -5.54 3.44
C THR A 151 -16.90 -6.31 2.26
N GLY A 152 -17.69 -7.19 1.64
CA GLY A 152 -17.36 -7.84 0.37
C GLY A 152 -17.17 -6.83 -0.77
N ASP A 153 -16.39 -7.21 -1.78
CA ASP A 153 -15.99 -6.49 -3.00
C ASP A 153 -15.99 -4.95 -3.02
N TRP A 154 -14.85 -4.38 -2.63
CA TRP A 154 -14.46 -3.00 -2.94
C TRP A 154 -14.17 -2.75 -4.43
N THR A 155 -14.17 -3.81 -5.26
CA THR A 155 -13.96 -3.72 -6.72
C THR A 155 -15.15 -3.09 -7.44
N SER A 156 -16.32 -2.98 -6.79
CA SER A 156 -17.40 -2.15 -7.32
C SER A 156 -17.00 -0.67 -7.17
N SER A 157 -16.97 0.04 -8.30
CA SER A 157 -16.66 1.47 -8.40
C SER A 157 -17.61 2.38 -7.60
N ASP A 158 -18.63 1.81 -6.96
CA ASP A 158 -19.81 2.50 -6.43
C ASP A 158 -19.69 2.85 -4.93
N HIS A 159 -18.52 2.67 -4.31
CA HIS A 159 -18.35 2.77 -2.85
C HIS A 159 -17.56 3.96 -2.32
N TRP A 160 -17.18 4.92 -3.17
CA TRP A 160 -16.52 6.16 -2.71
C TRP A 160 -17.52 7.16 -2.13
N SER A 161 -18.03 6.88 -0.94
CA SER A 161 -18.73 7.88 -0.13
C SER A 161 -17.74 8.93 0.42
N ALA A 162 -18.24 10.10 0.84
CA ALA A 162 -17.43 11.10 1.53
C ALA A 162 -16.72 10.51 2.77
N ARG A 163 -17.41 9.60 3.48
CA ARG A 163 -16.86 8.87 4.63
C ARG A 163 -15.74 7.92 4.21
N ALA A 164 -15.93 7.12 3.17
CA ALA A 164 -14.88 6.22 2.67
C ALA A 164 -13.62 6.99 2.21
N THR A 165 -13.82 8.16 1.61
CA THR A 165 -12.72 9.07 1.21
C THR A 165 -11.97 9.60 2.43
N TYR A 166 -12.71 10.05 3.45
CA TYR A 166 -12.13 10.49 4.72
C TYR A 166 -11.36 9.36 5.43
N ASP A 167 -11.96 8.17 5.53
CA ASP A 167 -11.36 7.01 6.18
C ASP A 167 -10.07 6.59 5.45
N TRP A 168 -10.09 6.56 4.11
CA TRP A 168 -8.90 6.32 3.29
C TRP A 168 -7.83 7.38 3.51
N ALA A 169 -8.18 8.67 3.47
CA ALA A 169 -7.22 9.77 3.65
C ALA A 169 -6.59 9.72 5.06
N HIS A 170 -7.41 9.45 6.07
CA HIS A 170 -6.94 9.25 7.43
C HIS A 170 -5.99 8.04 7.50
N GLN A 171 -6.30 6.92 6.86
CA GLN A 171 -5.44 5.74 6.85
C GLN A 171 -4.08 6.04 6.19
N GLN A 172 -4.07 6.80 5.09
CA GLN A 172 -2.82 7.25 4.46
C GLN A 172 -2.01 8.16 5.38
N LEU A 173 -2.67 9.08 6.10
CA LEU A 173 -2.02 9.92 7.11
C LEU A 173 -1.37 9.08 8.23
N GLU A 174 -2.01 8.01 8.66
CA GLU A 174 -1.45 7.14 9.70
C GLU A 174 -0.24 6.32 9.22
N LEU A 175 -0.20 5.99 7.93
CA LEU A 175 0.92 5.31 7.29
C LEU A 175 2.06 6.28 6.95
N SER A 176 1.76 7.55 6.69
CA SER A 176 2.75 8.57 6.38
C SER A 176 3.68 8.78 7.59
N GLY A 177 5.00 8.69 7.37
CA GLY A 177 5.96 9.04 8.42
C GLY A 177 6.40 10.50 8.40
N GLY A 178 5.87 11.31 7.48
CA GLY A 178 6.17 12.73 7.40
C GLY A 178 5.31 13.48 6.38
N PRO A 179 5.45 14.81 6.32
CA PRO A 179 4.66 15.67 5.43
C PRO A 179 4.86 15.33 3.94
N THR A 180 6.06 14.88 3.56
CA THR A 180 6.36 14.50 2.16
C THR A 180 5.59 13.25 1.72
N ASP A 181 5.47 12.24 2.59
CA ASP A 181 4.70 11.03 2.30
C ASP A 181 3.21 11.36 2.19
N TYR A 182 2.72 12.24 3.06
CA TYR A 182 1.33 12.70 2.98
C TYR A 182 1.07 13.46 1.68
N ALA A 183 1.94 14.41 1.34
CA ALA A 183 1.83 15.17 0.09
C ALA A 183 1.85 14.23 -1.13
N ARG A 184 2.68 13.19 -1.10
CA ARG A 184 2.74 12.16 -2.15
C ARG A 184 1.43 11.39 -2.25
N SER A 185 0.91 10.89 -1.14
CA SER A 185 -0.35 10.14 -1.08
C SER A 185 -1.55 10.98 -1.56
N VAL A 186 -1.62 12.25 -1.15
CA VAL A 186 -2.65 13.19 -1.63
C VAL A 186 -2.49 13.45 -3.12
N ALA A 187 -1.26 13.70 -3.59
CA ALA A 187 -1.01 13.95 -5.00
C ALA A 187 -1.38 12.74 -5.86
N GLY A 188 -0.97 11.53 -5.49
CA GLY A 188 -1.33 10.31 -6.20
C GLY A 188 -2.84 10.03 -6.21
N PHE A 189 -3.56 10.44 -5.17
CA PHE A 189 -5.02 10.29 -5.12
C PHE A 189 -5.81 11.35 -5.90
N VAL A 190 -5.38 12.60 -5.81
CA VAL A 190 -6.04 13.71 -6.51
C VAL A 190 -5.69 13.68 -8.00
N LEU A 191 -4.44 13.36 -8.32
CA LEU A 191 -3.86 13.46 -9.64
C LEU A 191 -3.01 12.24 -9.96
N ALA A 192 -3.63 11.05 -9.93
CA ALA A 192 -2.97 9.81 -10.27
C ALA A 192 -2.21 9.94 -11.61
N PRO A 193 -0.95 9.48 -11.73
CA PRO A 193 -0.17 9.66 -12.96
C PRO A 193 -0.88 9.17 -14.23
N ALA A 194 -1.68 8.10 -14.14
CA ALA A 194 -2.49 7.60 -15.24
C ALA A 194 -3.52 8.62 -15.76
N SER A 195 -4.03 9.51 -14.90
CA SER A 195 -4.96 10.58 -15.28
C SER A 195 -4.30 11.74 -16.02
N LEU A 196 -2.96 11.80 -16.03
CA LEU A 196 -2.19 12.80 -16.76
C LEU A 196 -1.77 12.32 -18.16
N VAL A 197 -2.18 11.11 -18.56
CA VAL A 197 -1.90 10.54 -19.88
C VAL A 197 -3.22 10.33 -20.61
N ASP A 198 -3.31 10.86 -21.82
CA ASP A 198 -4.43 10.59 -22.70
C ASP A 198 -4.42 9.11 -23.12
N PRO A 199 -5.52 8.37 -22.94
CA PRO A 199 -5.54 6.93 -23.21
C PRO A 199 -5.41 6.57 -24.68
N GLU A 200 -5.84 7.46 -25.59
CA GLU A 200 -5.83 7.23 -27.04
C GLU A 200 -4.47 7.58 -27.64
N THR A 201 -3.96 8.77 -27.35
CA THR A 201 -2.74 9.32 -27.95
C THR A 201 -1.49 8.96 -27.15
N ARG A 202 -1.64 8.54 -25.89
CA ARG A 202 -0.54 8.32 -24.93
C ARG A 202 0.30 9.58 -24.63
N LEU A 203 -0.20 10.75 -25.01
CA LEU A 203 0.44 12.03 -24.74
C LEU A 203 0.02 12.57 -23.38
N GLY A 204 0.86 13.43 -22.79
CA GLY A 204 0.54 14.10 -21.54
C GLY A 204 -0.58 15.11 -21.72
N ILE A 205 -1.56 15.15 -20.81
CA ILE A 205 -2.58 16.20 -20.77
C ILE A 205 -2.20 17.32 -19.80
N SER A 206 -2.76 18.51 -20.02
CA SER A 206 -2.50 19.65 -19.13
C SER A 206 -3.06 19.41 -17.72
N LEU A 207 -2.40 19.97 -16.71
CA LEU A 207 -2.85 19.87 -15.31
C LEU A 207 -4.29 20.38 -15.11
N PRO A 208 -4.72 21.55 -15.66
CA PRO A 208 -6.12 21.97 -15.58
C PRO A 208 -7.10 20.96 -16.18
N THR A 209 -6.74 20.32 -17.30
CA THR A 209 -7.58 19.29 -17.94
C THR A 209 -7.75 18.08 -17.02
N ALA A 210 -6.67 17.57 -16.45
CA ALA A 210 -6.68 16.42 -15.54
C ALA A 210 -7.48 16.71 -14.26
N LEU A 211 -7.25 17.87 -13.64
CA LEU A 211 -8.01 18.31 -12.46
C LEU A 211 -9.49 18.48 -12.77
N GLY A 212 -9.84 19.07 -13.92
CA GLY A 212 -11.22 19.21 -14.37
C GLY A 212 -11.89 17.85 -14.60
N ALA A 213 -11.19 16.88 -15.19
CA ALA A 213 -11.69 15.52 -15.36
C ALA A 213 -11.92 14.82 -14.01
N ARG A 214 -10.98 14.96 -13.07
CA ARG A 214 -11.12 14.41 -11.71
C ARG A 214 -12.29 15.04 -10.96
N ALA A 215 -12.42 16.36 -10.99
CA ALA A 215 -13.51 17.08 -10.34
C ALA A 215 -14.87 16.61 -10.86
N ARG A 216 -15.02 16.47 -12.19
CA ARG A 216 -16.24 15.91 -12.80
C ARG A 216 -16.52 14.48 -12.34
N ALA A 217 -15.49 13.63 -12.29
CA ALA A 217 -15.63 12.26 -11.83
C ALA A 217 -16.03 12.15 -10.34
N VAL A 218 -15.56 13.08 -9.50
CA VAL A 218 -15.99 13.16 -8.09
C VAL A 218 -17.42 13.66 -7.97
N VAL A 219 -17.78 14.74 -8.68
CA VAL A 219 -19.15 15.29 -8.67
C VAL A 219 -20.17 14.27 -9.16
N SER A 220 -19.87 13.54 -10.24
CA SER A 220 -20.78 12.52 -10.77
C SER A 220 -21.02 11.34 -9.80
N ARG A 221 -20.10 11.11 -8.84
CA ARG A 221 -20.26 10.06 -7.82
C ARG A 221 -21.07 10.53 -6.61
N VAL A 222 -20.97 11.81 -6.26
CA VAL A 222 -21.68 12.39 -5.09
C VAL A 222 -23.13 12.73 -5.43
N SER A 223 -23.43 13.02 -6.70
CA SER A 223 -24.78 13.29 -7.17
C SER A 223 -25.25 12.15 -8.08
N PRO A 224 -25.66 10.99 -7.53
CA PRO A 224 -26.35 9.99 -8.35
C PRO A 224 -27.59 10.68 -8.92
N ARG A 225 -27.70 10.74 -10.25
CA ARG A 225 -28.89 11.28 -10.92
C ARG A 225 -30.08 10.54 -10.32
N ALA A 226 -31.02 11.27 -9.72
CA ALA A 226 -32.30 10.72 -9.32
C ALA A 226 -32.97 10.18 -10.60
N GLY A 227 -32.97 8.85 -10.72
CA GLY A 227 -33.72 8.11 -11.72
C GLY A 227 -35.08 7.74 -11.17
#